data_AF-A0A679C9F2-F1
#
_entry.id   AF-A0A679C9F2-F1
#
_cell.length_a   1.000
_cell.length_b   1.000
_cell.length_c   1.000
_cell.angle_alpha   90.00
_cell.angle_beta   90.00
_cell.angle_gamma   90.00
#
_symmetry.space_group_name_H-M   'P 1'
#
loop_
_entity.id
_entity.type
_entity.pdbx_description
1 polymer ?
#
loop_
_entity_poly.entity_id
_entity_poly.type
_entity_poly.pdbx_seq_one_letter_code
_entity_poly.pdbx_strand_id
1 'polypeptide(L)' 'LILQILTGLFLAMHYTSDTTTAFSSVTHICRDVNYGWIIRYLHANGASMFFICLFIHVGRGLYYGSYTFLETWNIGIILL' A
#
# COMPACT_ATOMS: atom_id res chain seq x y z
N LEU A 1 3.13 -5.87 0.17
CA LEU A 1 3.77 -5.16 1.30
C LEU A 1 5.10 -4.51 0.90
N ILE A 2 6.12 -5.28 0.50
CA ILE A 2 7.46 -4.74 0.16
C ILE A 2 7.40 -3.59 -0.88
N LEU A 3 6.61 -3.75 -1.96
CA LEU A 3 6.43 -2.70 -2.96
C LEU A 3 5.88 -1.39 -2.35
N GLN A 4 4.91 -1.47 -1.43
CA GLN A 4 4.37 -0.30 -0.74
C GLN A 4 5.39 0.35 0.18
N ILE A 5 6.20 -0.45 0.89
CA ILE A 5 7.27 0.08 1.78
C ILE A 5 8.32 0.83 0.95
N LEU A 6 8.81 0.24 -0.14
CA LEU A 6 9.85 0.86 -0.97
C LEU A 6 9.36 2.14 -1.64
N THR A 7 8.19 2.09 -2.28
CA THR A 7 7.59 3.27 -2.93
C THR A 7 7.21 4.33 -1.90
N GLY A 8 6.66 3.94 -0.75
CA GLY A 8 6.26 4.84 0.33
C GLY A 8 7.46 5.54 0.97
N LEU A 9 8.55 4.82 1.23
CA LEU A 9 9.79 5.41 1.73
C LEU A 9 10.35 6.44 0.74
N PHE A 10 10.34 6.13 -0.55
CA PHE A 10 10.78 7.08 -1.57
C PHE A 10 9.91 8.34 -1.62
N LEU A 11 8.59 8.19 -1.55
CA LEU A 11 7.68 9.34 -1.47
C LEU A 11 7.90 10.17 -0.20
N ALA A 12 8.15 9.51 0.94
CA ALA A 12 8.38 10.17 2.22
C ALA A 12 9.66 11.03 2.23
N MET A 13 10.69 10.69 1.43
CA MET A 13 11.89 11.51 1.27
C MET A 13 11.62 12.88 0.62
N HIS A 14 10.48 13.04 -0.08
CA HIS A 14 10.12 14.24 -0.84
C HIS A 14 8.82 14.90 -0.36
N TYR A 15 8.06 14.25 0.51
CA TYR A 15 6.80 14.75 1.04
C TYR A 15 7.00 15.65 2.25
N THR A 16 6.22 16.73 2.36
CA THR A 16 6.16 17.58 3.55
C THR A 16 4.78 17.47 4.22
N SER A 17 4.75 17.27 5.54
CA SER A 17 3.49 17.06 6.29
C SER A 17 2.80 18.35 6.75
N ASP A 18 3.38 19.53 6.47
CA ASP A 18 2.78 20.81 6.79
C ASP A 18 1.59 21.10 5.87
N THR A 19 0.45 21.53 6.43
CA THR A 19 -0.80 21.71 5.68
C THR A 19 -0.70 22.75 4.56
N THR A 20 0.21 23.72 4.67
CA THR A 20 0.43 24.74 3.63
C THR A 20 1.22 24.18 2.43
N THR A 21 1.98 23.09 2.61
CA THR A 21 2.87 22.53 1.58
C THR A 21 2.58 21.08 1.20
N ALA A 22 1.69 20.38 1.92
CA ALA A 22 1.41 18.97 1.70
C ALA A 22 0.95 18.68 0.25
N PHE A 23 0.02 19.46 -0.28
CA PHE A 23 -0.44 19.27 -1.65
C PHE A 23 0.63 19.63 -2.69
N SER A 24 1.33 20.76 -2.51
CA SER A 24 2.35 21.19 -3.45
C SER A 24 3.54 20.23 -3.49
N SER A 25 3.94 19.64 -2.35
CA SER A 25 5.00 18.62 -2.30
C SER A 25 4.66 17.37 -3.11
N VAL A 26 3.41 16.90 -3.09
CA VAL A 26 2.96 15.78 -3.95
C VAL A 26 2.98 16.16 -5.43
N THR A 27 2.61 17.39 -5.78
CA THR A 27 2.71 17.85 -7.17
C THR A 27 4.16 17.96 -7.65
N HIS A 28 5.06 18.42 -6.78
CA HIS A 28 6.50 18.47 -7.02
C HIS A 28 7.08 17.07 -7.24
N ILE A 29 6.68 16.08 -6.43
CA ILE A 29 7.05 14.67 -6.65
C ILE A 29 6.66 14.20 -8.05
N CYS A 30 5.45 14.53 -8.51
CA CYS A 30 4.98 14.03 -9.81
C CYS A 30 5.60 14.76 -11.00
N ARG A 31 6.00 16.03 -10.86
CA ARG A 31 6.43 16.88 -11.98
C ARG A 31 7.94 17.05 -12.05
N ASP A 32 8.61 17.14 -10.92
CA ASP A 32 9.99 17.63 -10.83
C ASP A 32 10.96 16.57 -10.28
N VAL A 33 10.46 15.54 -9.58
CA VAL A 33 11.29 14.39 -9.15
C VAL A 33 11.39 13.37 -10.28
N ASN A 34 12.61 12.94 -10.60
CA ASN A 34 12.87 11.91 -11.61
C ASN A 34 12.06 10.63 -11.33
N TYR A 35 11.23 10.22 -12.30
CA TYR A 35 10.30 9.09 -12.19
C TYR A 35 9.29 9.17 -11.03
N GLY A 36 9.17 10.31 -10.34
CA GLY A 36 8.31 10.45 -9.18
C GLY A 36 6.83 10.23 -9.48
N TRP A 37 6.37 10.54 -10.70
CA TRP A 37 5.01 10.22 -11.15
C TRP A 37 4.74 8.71 -11.16
N ILE A 38 5.66 7.90 -11.71
CA ILE A 38 5.51 6.42 -11.73
C ILE A 38 5.46 5.92 -10.30
N ILE A 39 6.39 6.36 -9.44
CA ILE A 39 6.47 5.90 -8.05
C ILE A 39 5.20 6.27 -7.28
N ARG A 40 4.69 7.48 -7.45
CA ARG A 40 3.44 7.95 -6.82
C ARG A 40 2.25 7.14 -7.27
N TYR A 41 2.09 6.91 -8.57
CA TYR A 41 0.97 6.12 -9.09
C TYR A 41 1.12 4.62 -8.79
N LEU A 42 2.34 4.09 -8.71
CA LEU A 42 2.60 2.72 -8.29
C LEU A 42 2.22 2.52 -6.83
N HIS A 43 2.54 3.47 -5.95
CA HIS A 43 2.12 3.42 -4.54
C HIS A 43 0.60 3.51 -4.38
N ALA A 44 -0.04 4.40 -5.15
CA ALA A 44 -1.50 4.59 -5.11
C ALA A 44 -2.25 3.34 -5.63
N ASN A 45 -1.94 2.88 -6.84
CA ASN A 45 -2.58 1.67 -7.40
C ASN A 45 -2.15 0.40 -6.66
N GLY A 46 -0.93 0.37 -6.11
CA GLY A 46 -0.44 -0.70 -5.27
C GLY A 46 -1.27 -0.90 -4.01
N ALA A 47 -1.88 0.16 -3.46
CA ALA A 47 -2.82 0.05 -2.35
C ALA A 47 -4.11 -0.69 -2.77
N SER A 48 -4.70 -0.35 -3.93
CA SER A 48 -5.87 -1.07 -4.45
C SER A 48 -5.55 -2.54 -4.72
N MET A 49 -4.38 -2.83 -5.33
CA MET A 49 -3.94 -4.20 -5.55
C MET A 49 -3.72 -4.96 -4.24
N PHE A 50 -3.25 -4.29 -3.18
CA PHE A 50 -3.10 -4.89 -1.86
C PHE A 50 -4.44 -5.38 -1.32
N PHE A 51 -5.50 -4.58 -1.42
CA PHE A 51 -6.85 -5.00 -1.02
C PHE A 51 -7.44 -6.10 -1.90
N ILE A 52 -7.20 -6.06 -3.21
CA ILE A 52 -7.59 -7.16 -4.11
C ILE A 52 -6.94 -8.48 -3.64
N CYS A 53 -5.63 -8.45 -3.37
CA CYS A 53 -4.91 -9.62 -2.85
C CYS A 53 -5.48 -10.10 -1.50
N LEU A 54 -5.78 -9.17 -0.57
CA LEU A 54 -6.35 -9.52 0.73
C LEU A 54 -7.72 -10.19 0.60
N PHE A 55 -8.63 -9.62 -0.19
CA PHE A 55 -9.97 -10.19 -0.35
C PHE A 55 -9.94 -11.54 -1.04
N ILE A 56 -9.11 -11.72 -2.06
CA ILE A 56 -8.90 -13.03 -2.69
C ILE A 56 -8.29 -14.02 -1.68
N HIS A 57 -7.32 -13.58 -0.88
CA HIS A 57 -6.68 -14.42 0.14
C HIS A 57 -7.68 -14.92 1.19
N VAL A 58 -8.50 -14.02 1.74
CA VAL A 58 -9.58 -14.36 2.69
C VAL A 58 -10.61 -15.27 2.03
N GLY A 59 -11.08 -14.93 0.82
CA GLY A 59 -12.07 -15.73 0.08
C GLY A 59 -11.58 -17.15 -0.19
N ARG A 60 -10.30 -17.31 -0.58
CA ARG A 60 -9.68 -18.64 -0.72
C ARG A 60 -9.64 -19.37 0.62
N GLY A 61 -9.26 -18.69 1.70
CA GLY A 61 -9.23 -19.28 3.05
C GLY A 61 -10.59 -19.79 3.52
N LEU A 62 -11.67 -19.07 3.20
CA LEU A 62 -13.04 -19.52 3.46
C LEU A 62 -13.41 -20.73 2.60
N TYR A 63 -13.17 -20.66 1.29
CA TYR A 63 -13.55 -21.72 0.34
C TYR A 63 -12.88 -23.08 0.65
N TYR A 64 -11.61 -23.07 1.05
CA TYR A 64 -10.85 -24.29 1.34
C TYR A 64 -10.79 -24.66 2.83
N GLY A 65 -11.56 -23.99 3.70
CA GLY A 65 -11.57 -24.28 5.14
C GLY A 65 -10.25 -23.99 5.86
N SER A 66 -9.40 -23.12 5.31
CA SER A 66 -8.09 -22.79 5.89
C SER A 66 -8.20 -22.05 7.23
N TYR A 67 -9.37 -21.51 7.56
CA TYR A 67 -9.65 -20.90 8.87
C TYR A 67 -9.57 -21.88 10.05
N THR A 68 -9.51 -23.20 9.78
CA THR A 68 -9.28 -24.23 10.81
C THR A 68 -7.88 -24.14 11.44
N PHE A 69 -6.91 -23.52 10.75
CA PHE A 69 -5.62 -23.14 11.33
C PHE A 69 -5.79 -21.90 12.21
N LEU A 70 -6.42 -22.08 13.38
CA LEU A 70 -6.93 -21.00 14.24
C LEU A 70 -5.93 -19.88 14.50
N GLU A 71 -4.69 -20.22 14.89
CA GLU A 71 -3.66 -19.20 15.17
C GLU A 71 -3.29 -18.40 13.92
N THR A 72 -3.13 -19.08 12.79
CA THR A 72 -2.81 -18.41 11.50
C THR A 72 -3.98 -17.55 11.03
N TRP A 73 -5.21 -18.02 11.20
CA TRP A 73 -6.42 -17.30 10.82
C TRP A 73 -6.64 -16.06 11.68
N ASN A 74 -6.50 -16.17 13.00
CA ASN A 74 -6.66 -15.06 13.93
C ASN A 74 -5.59 -13.96 13.70
N ILE A 75 -4.33 -14.33 13.44
CA ILE A 75 -3.30 -13.37 13.02
C ILE A 75 -3.68 -12.73 11.67
N GLY A 76 -4.20 -13.53 10.73
CA GLY A 76 -4.68 -13.04 9.44
C GLY A 76 -5.80 -11.99 9.57
N ILE A 77 -6.71 -12.15 10.54
CA ILE A 77 -7.74 -11.15 10.85
C ILE A 77 -7.13 -9.86 11.40
N ILE A 78 -6.09 -9.95 12.24
CA ILE A 78 -5.39 -8.75 12.78
C ILE A 78 -4.62 -8.00 11.67
N LEU A 79 -4.09 -8.73 10.69
CA LEU A 79 -3.36 -8.16 9.56
C LEU A 79 -4.26 -7.48 8.52
N LEU A 80 -5.56 -7.84 8.48
CA LEU A 80 -6.57 -7.27 7.59
C LEU A 80 -7.05 -5.90 8.11
#